data_AF-A0A496BL20-F1
#
_entry.id   AF-A0A496BL20-F1
#
_cell.length_a   1.000
_cell.length_b   1.000
_cell.length_c   1.000
_cell.angle_alpha   90.00
_cell.angle_beta   90.00
_cell.angle_gamma   90.00
#
_symmetry.space_group_name_H-M   'P 1'
#
loop_
_entity.id
_entity.type
_entity.pdbx_description
1 polymer ?
#
loop_
_entity_poly.entity_id
_entity_poly.type
_entity_poly.pdbx_seq_one_letter_code
_entity_poly.pdbx_strand_id
1 'polypeptide(L)'
;MKQICRFCLCTLIVFGVACSISSAQGEWMPDPNLRQAVREALGLQGDVLLTQLEIKRLTELDAQDRQIANLTGLEHAINLTWLNLGANEIRDLLR
;
A
#
# COMPACT_ATOMS: atom_id res chain seq x y z
N MET A 1 14.71 8.17 -30.87
CA MET A 1 15.39 7.48 -31.99
C MET A 1 16.76 7.01 -31.53
N LYS A 2 17.00 5.68 -31.60
CA LYS A 2 18.32 5.01 -31.78
C LYS A 2 19.25 4.80 -30.56
N GLN A 3 19.26 3.51 -30.15
CA GLN A 3 20.28 2.67 -29.51
C GLN A 3 21.76 3.08 -29.66
N ILE A 4 22.58 2.86 -28.61
CA ILE A 4 24.02 2.48 -28.57
C ILE A 4 24.32 2.15 -27.09
N CYS A 5 24.49 0.91 -26.60
CA CYS A 5 25.36 -0.23 -26.91
C CYS A 5 26.84 -0.07 -26.51
N ARG A 6 27.19 -0.72 -25.38
CA ARG A 6 28.46 -1.41 -25.02
C ARG A 6 29.68 -0.60 -24.50
N PHE A 7 29.92 -0.79 -23.20
CA PHE A 7 31.15 -1.34 -22.62
C PHE A 7 32.47 -0.58 -22.86
N CYS A 8 32.86 0.29 -21.92
CA CYS A 8 34.27 0.63 -21.71
C CYS A 8 34.50 1.11 -20.26
N LEU A 9 35.11 0.21 -19.48
CA LEU A 9 36.11 0.38 -18.42
C LEU A 9 36.25 1.75 -17.69
N CYS A 10 36.34 1.66 -16.35
CA CYS A 10 36.90 2.65 -15.42
C CYS A 10 36.09 3.92 -15.16
N THR A 11 35.49 4.00 -13.97
CA THR A 11 35.90 4.98 -12.93
C THR A 11 35.23 4.67 -11.60
N LEU A 12 36.03 4.75 -10.54
CA LEU A 12 35.60 4.65 -9.15
C LEU A 12 34.53 5.71 -8.82
N ILE A 13 33.75 5.39 -7.78
CA ILE A 13 32.79 6.24 -7.07
C ILE A 13 31.42 6.29 -7.76
N VAL A 14 30.54 5.35 -7.39
CA VAL A 14 29.19 5.74 -7.04
C VAL A 14 28.90 5.16 -5.66
N PHE A 15 28.64 6.08 -4.75
CA PHE A 15 28.17 5.87 -3.40
C PHE A 15 27.34 4.60 -3.27
N GLY A 16 27.67 3.79 -2.24
CA GLY A 16 26.74 2.85 -1.65
C GLY A 16 25.57 3.61 -1.02
N VAL A 17 24.73 4.24 -1.84
CA VAL A 17 23.34 4.45 -1.49
C VAL A 17 22.73 3.08 -1.73
N ALA A 18 22.72 2.24 -0.69
CA ALA A 18 21.62 1.31 -0.54
C ALA A 18 20.39 2.21 -0.38
N CYS A 19 19.86 2.68 -1.51
CA CYS A 19 18.57 3.31 -1.56
C CYS A 19 17.65 2.14 -1.26
N SER A 20 17.39 1.92 0.02
CA SER A 20 16.29 1.11 0.47
C SER A 20 15.10 1.73 -0.24
N ILE A 21 14.67 1.11 -1.33
CA ILE A 21 13.45 1.46 -2.02
C ILE A 21 12.38 1.09 -0.99
N SER A 22 12.12 2.01 -0.06
CA SER A 22 11.03 1.88 0.89
C SER A 22 9.82 1.78 -0.01
N SER A 23 9.15 0.63 -0.01
CA SER A 23 7.95 0.45 -0.79
C SER A 23 6.95 1.51 -0.31
N ALA A 24 6.75 2.57 -1.11
CA ALA A 24 5.86 3.70 -0.81
C ALA A 24 4.42 3.25 -0.48
N GLN A 25 4.10 1.98 -0.78
CA GLN A 25 2.93 1.25 -0.36
C GLN A 25 2.66 1.29 1.15
N GLY A 26 3.70 1.41 1.99
CA GLY A 26 3.56 1.40 3.44
C GLY A 26 3.42 2.78 4.10
N GLU A 27 3.63 3.87 3.37
CA GLU A 27 3.72 5.21 3.95
C GLU A 27 2.33 5.83 4.15
N TRP A 28 1.43 5.68 3.18
CA TRP A 28 0.08 6.26 3.21
C TRP A 28 -0.99 5.36 3.83
N MET A 29 -0.68 4.06 3.99
CA MET A 29 -1.56 3.10 4.67
C MET A 29 -0.67 2.20 5.52
N PRO A 30 -0.26 2.61 6.73
CA PRO A 30 0.79 1.97 7.52
C PRO A 30 0.41 0.61 8.08
N ASP A 31 -0.88 0.35 8.32
CA ASP A 31 -1.37 -0.91 8.89
C ASP A 31 -1.34 -2.05 7.85
N PRO A 32 -0.51 -3.10 8.04
CA PRO A 32 -0.40 -4.20 7.09
C PRO A 32 -1.69 -5.01 6.94
N ASN A 33 -2.47 -5.16 8.01
CA ASN A 33 -3.70 -5.94 8.01
C ASN A 33 -4.81 -5.20 7.26
N LEU A 34 -4.88 -3.87 7.44
CA LEU A 34 -5.76 -3.02 6.64
C LEU A 34 -5.37 -3.08 5.16
N ARG A 35 -4.07 -2.89 4.84
CA ARG A 35 -3.58 -3.00 3.45
C ARG A 35 -4.01 -4.32 2.84
N GLN A 36 -3.81 -5.43 3.54
CA GLN A 36 -4.14 -6.76 3.05
C GLN A 36 -5.65 -6.93 2.83
N ALA A 37 -6.49 -6.48 3.77
CA ALA A 37 -7.95 -6.54 3.63
C ALA A 37 -8.44 -5.75 2.40
N VAL A 38 -7.90 -4.55 2.18
CA VAL A 38 -8.22 -3.73 1.00
C VAL A 38 -7.76 -4.40 -0.30
N ARG A 39 -6.57 -5.02 -0.32
CA ARG A 39 -6.09 -5.77 -1.49
C ARG A 39 -7.03 -6.91 -1.84
N GLU A 40 -7.43 -7.69 -0.85
CA GLU A 40 -8.36 -8.81 -1.03
C GLU A 40 -9.72 -8.34 -1.55
N ALA A 41 -10.29 -7.29 -0.95
CA ALA A 41 -11.57 -6.72 -1.37
C ALA A 41 -11.54 -6.16 -2.82
N LEU A 42 -10.39 -5.63 -3.26
CA LEU A 42 -10.19 -5.16 -4.63
C LEU A 42 -9.75 -6.27 -5.60
N GLY A 43 -9.53 -7.50 -5.12
CA GLY A 43 -9.05 -8.62 -5.93
C GLY A 43 -7.61 -8.45 -6.43
N LEU A 44 -6.80 -7.64 -5.76
CA LEU A 44 -5.39 -7.41 -6.13
C LEU A 44 -4.53 -8.59 -5.66
N GLN A 45 -3.85 -9.24 -6.60
CA GLN A 45 -3.02 -10.41 -6.35
C GLN A 45 -1.53 -10.12 -6.65
N GLY A 46 -0.64 -10.90 -6.04
CA GLY A 46 0.80 -10.82 -6.28
C GLY A 46 1.37 -9.42 -6.04
N ASP A 47 2.21 -8.97 -6.96
CA ASP A 47 2.95 -7.69 -6.87
C ASP A 47 2.17 -6.47 -7.38
N VAL A 48 0.87 -6.61 -7.65
CA VAL A 48 0.04 -5.47 -8.09
C VAL A 48 0.04 -4.42 -7.00
N LEU A 49 0.43 -3.19 -7.32
CA LEU A 49 0.52 -2.10 -6.34
C LEU A 49 -0.87 -1.61 -5.95
N LEU A 50 -1.10 -1.48 -4.64
CA LEU A 50 -2.25 -0.78 -4.09
C LEU A 50 -1.93 0.71 -4.06
N THR A 51 -2.65 1.49 -4.86
CA THR A 51 -2.48 2.94 -4.96
C THR A 51 -3.70 3.67 -4.42
N GLN A 52 -3.57 4.97 -4.15
CA GLN A 52 -4.70 5.84 -3.81
C GLN A 52 -5.73 5.95 -4.94
N LEU A 53 -5.40 5.56 -6.17
CA LEU A 53 -6.38 5.47 -7.26
C LEU A 53 -7.21 4.18 -7.15
N GLU A 54 -6.55 3.04 -6.86
CA GLU A 54 -7.23 1.75 -6.73
C GLU A 54 -8.22 1.73 -5.57
N ILE A 55 -7.86 2.32 -4.43
CA ILE A 55 -8.74 2.34 -3.26
C ILE A 55 -10.05 3.13 -3.48
N LYS A 56 -10.10 4.06 -4.46
CA LYS A 56 -11.35 4.74 -4.83
C LYS A 56 -12.38 3.78 -5.42
N ARG A 57 -11.99 2.60 -5.90
CA ARG A 57 -12.91 1.58 -6.42
C ARG A 57 -13.54 0.72 -5.33
N LEU A 58 -13.04 0.83 -4.09
CA LEU A 58 -13.55 0.07 -2.95
C LEU A 58 -14.93 0.59 -2.57
N THR A 59 -15.96 -0.25 -2.68
CA THR A 59 -17.34 0.08 -2.31
C THR A 59 -17.79 -0.61 -1.04
N GLU A 60 -17.20 -1.76 -0.73
CA GLU A 60 -17.50 -2.57 0.44
C GLU A 60 -16.18 -3.13 1.01
N LEU A 61 -16.05 -3.14 2.33
CA LEU A 61 -14.92 -3.75 3.02
C LEU A 61 -15.40 -4.54 4.23
N ASP A 62 -15.26 -5.87 4.16
CA ASP A 62 -15.37 -6.75 5.32
C ASP A 62 -13.97 -7.09 5.86
N ALA A 63 -13.65 -6.52 7.01
CA ALA A 63 -12.36 -6.65 7.65
C ALA A 63 -12.50 -7.03 9.13
N GLN A 64 -13.53 -7.80 9.48
CA GLN A 64 -13.75 -8.30 10.83
C GLN A 64 -12.61 -9.22 11.31
N ASP A 65 -12.22 -9.09 12.58
CA ASP A 65 -11.25 -9.97 13.26
C ASP A 65 -9.90 -10.08 12.53
N ARG A 66 -9.40 -8.95 12.03
CA ARG A 66 -8.14 -8.86 11.27
C ARG A 66 -7.02 -8.19 12.05
N GLN A 67 -7.19 -7.96 13.35
CA GLN A 67 -6.19 -7.29 14.19
C GLN A 67 -5.76 -5.93 13.61
N ILE A 68 -6.70 -5.19 13.00
CA ILE A 68 -6.45 -3.85 12.46
C ILE A 68 -6.39 -2.87 13.64
N ALA A 69 -5.35 -2.05 13.67
CA ALA A 69 -5.12 -1.10 14.75
C ALA A 69 -5.15 0.36 14.28
N ASN A 70 -4.79 0.61 13.02
CA ASN A 70 -4.69 1.94 12.42
C ASN A 70 -5.46 2.00 11.09
N LEU A 71 -6.34 3.00 10.97
CA LEU A 71 -7.23 3.17 9.81
C LEU A 71 -6.70 4.17 8.77
N THR A 72 -5.52 4.75 8.99
CA THR A 72 -4.86 5.68 8.07
C THR A 72 -4.77 5.09 6.67
N GLY A 73 -5.18 5.86 5.67
CA GLY A 73 -5.27 5.48 4.27
C GLY A 73 -6.69 5.12 3.82
N LEU A 74 -7.57 4.69 4.74
CA LEU A 74 -8.96 4.35 4.41
C LEU A 74 -9.80 5.58 4.02
N GLU A 75 -9.40 6.79 4.43
CA GLU A 75 -10.02 8.06 4.04
C GLU A 75 -10.01 8.30 2.52
N HIS A 76 -9.14 7.61 1.77
CA HIS A 76 -9.10 7.68 0.32
C HIS A 76 -10.18 6.82 -0.37
N ALA A 77 -10.84 5.91 0.36
CA ALA A 77 -11.92 5.06 -0.14
C ALA A 77 -13.25 5.85 -0.27
N ILE A 78 -13.26 6.89 -1.11
CA ILE A 78 -14.37 7.86 -1.23
C ILE A 78 -15.72 7.26 -1.67
N ASN A 79 -15.70 6.07 -2.27
CA ASN A 79 -16.89 5.36 -2.72
C ASN A 79 -17.31 4.22 -1.79
N LEU A 80 -16.66 4.09 -0.62
CA LEU A 80 -16.99 3.07 0.38
C LEU A 80 -18.37 3.35 0.98
N THR A 81 -19.28 2.38 0.82
CA THR A 81 -20.68 2.47 1.28
C THR A 81 -20.98 1.51 2.42
N TRP A 82 -20.19 0.45 2.57
CA TRP A 82 -20.33 -0.53 3.63
C TRP A 82 -18.97 -0.90 4.21
N LEU A 83 -18.86 -0.90 5.53
CA LEU A 83 -17.63 -1.15 6.27
C LEU A 83 -17.92 -1.99 7.51
N ASN A 84 -17.34 -3.18 7.58
CA ASN A 84 -17.33 -4.00 8.78
C ASN A 84 -15.90 -4.11 9.34
N LEU A 85 -15.73 -3.61 10.55
CA LEU A 85 -14.47 -3.61 11.30
C LEU A 85 -14.60 -4.28 12.67
N GLY A 86 -15.64 -5.09 12.88
CA GLY A 86 -15.87 -5.77 14.16
C GLY A 86 -14.67 -6.58 14.65
N ALA A 87 -14.54 -6.73 15.96
CA ALA A 87 -13.47 -7.53 16.59
C ALA A 87 -12.03 -7.13 16.19
N ASN A 88 -11.78 -5.85 15.89
CA ASN A 88 -10.43 -5.31 15.68
C ASN A 88 -9.94 -4.50 16.89
N GLU A 89 -8.63 -4.24 16.96
CA GLU A 89 -7.98 -3.46 18.01
C GLU A 89 -7.84 -1.99 17.62
N ILE A 90 -8.89 -1.38 17.06
CA ILE A 90 -8.82 -0.03 16.50
C ILE A 90 -8.60 0.97 17.63
N ARG A 91 -7.42 1.59 17.62
CA ARG A 91 -7.04 2.61 18.62
C ARG A 91 -7.33 4.04 18.14
N ASP A 92 -7.61 4.22 16.85
CA ASP A 92 -7.81 5.52 16.20
C ASP A 92 -9.19 6.17 16.40
N LEU A 93 -10.19 5.47 16.96
CA LEU A 93 -11.54 6.01 17.15
C LEU A 93 -11.70 6.95 18.36
N LEU A 94 -10.60 7.37 18.99
CA LEU A 94 -10.60 8.15 20.24
C LEU A 94 -9.95 9.56 20.10
N ARG A 95 -9.98 10.18 18.92
CA ARG A 95 -9.51 11.57 18.75
C ARG A 95 -10.50 12.47 18.05
#